data_AF-A0A929PLC1-F1
#
_entry.id   AF-A0A929PLC1-F1
#
_cell.length_a   1.000
_cell.length_b   1.000
_cell.length_c   1.000
_cell.angle_alpha   90.00
_cell.angle_beta   90.00
_cell.angle_gamma   90.00
#
_symmetry.space_group_name_H-M   'P 1'
#
loop_
_entity.id
_entity.type
_entity.pdbx_description
1 polymer ?
#
loop_
_entity_poly.entity_id
_entity_poly.type
_entity_poly.pdbx_seq_one_letter_code
_entity_poly.pdbx_strand_id
1 'polypeptide(L)'
;MNKRRDAIPEHFNSAEEAGEFWDTHSAADYWKEMEEEEIEFDIQKRTFLVPLDARIYLIAKKKAEVEHQTVEQLINTLLTRELAKT
;
A
#
# COMPACT_ATOMS: atom_id res chain seq x y z
N MET A 1 11.76 8.48 29.65
CA MET A 1 11.30 7.27 30.38
C MET A 1 11.61 6.07 29.51
N ASN A 2 12.52 5.20 29.94
CA ASN A 2 12.90 4.00 29.20
C ASN A 2 11.82 2.93 29.45
N LYS A 3 10.89 2.75 28.51
CA LYS A 3 10.03 1.56 28.51
C LYS A 3 10.96 0.36 28.29
N ARG A 4 10.85 -0.68 29.13
CA ARG A 4 11.52 -1.96 28.83
C ARG A 4 10.93 -2.44 27.50
N ARG A 5 11.79 -2.60 26.50
CA ARG A 5 11.42 -3.15 25.19
C ARG A 5 11.46 -4.67 25.28
N ASP A 6 10.51 -5.34 24.67
CA ASP A 6 10.53 -6.79 24.55
C ASP A 6 11.68 -7.18 23.61
N ALA A 7 12.40 -8.25 23.92
CA ALA A 7 13.47 -8.72 23.04
C ALA A 7 12.88 -9.33 21.77
N ILE A 8 13.60 -9.21 20.64
CA ILE A 8 13.23 -9.96 19.43
C ILE A 8 13.40 -11.45 19.75
N PRO A 9 12.37 -12.30 19.52
CA PRO A 9 12.50 -13.74 19.67
C PRO A 9 13.61 -14.30 18.76
N GLU A 10 14.34 -15.33 19.21
CA GLU A 10 15.36 -15.99 18.37
C GLU A 10 14.74 -16.55 17.07
N HIS A 11 13.49 -17.03 17.16
CA HIS A 11 12.72 -17.53 16.03
C HIS A 11 11.24 -17.18 16.19
N PHE A 12 10.57 -16.89 15.07
CA PHE A 12 9.11 -16.89 14.96
C PHE A 12 8.67 -18.24 14.38
N ASN A 13 7.57 -18.81 14.87
CA ASN A 13 7.03 -20.08 14.38
C ASN A 13 6.27 -19.90 13.04
N SER A 14 5.92 -18.66 12.68
CA SER A 14 5.25 -18.33 11.42
C SER A 14 5.46 -16.87 11.02
N ALA A 15 5.17 -16.54 9.76
CA ALA A 15 5.17 -15.16 9.28
C ALA A 15 4.06 -14.30 9.91
N GLU A 16 2.93 -14.90 10.27
CA GLU A 16 1.82 -14.22 10.94
C GLU A 16 2.23 -13.79 12.36
N GLU A 17 2.87 -14.68 13.12
CA GLU A 17 3.41 -14.38 14.46
C GLU A 17 4.47 -13.26 14.40
N ALA A 18 5.34 -13.28 13.37
CA ALA A 18 6.30 -12.20 13.15
C ALA A 18 5.58 -10.86 12.85
N GLY A 19 4.50 -10.89 12.07
CA GLY A 19 3.66 -9.73 11.79
C GLY A 19 3.01 -9.15 13.05
N GLU A 20 2.38 -9.99 13.87
CA GLU A 20 1.75 -9.59 15.13
C GLU A 20 2.74 -8.91 16.10
N PHE A 21 3.99 -9.40 16.14
CA PHE A 21 5.05 -8.74 16.90
C PHE A 21 5.33 -7.34 16.33
N TRP A 22 5.59 -7.21 15.03
CA TRP A 22 5.94 -5.94 14.40
C TRP A 22 4.77 -4.94 14.27
N ASP A 23 3.52 -5.37 14.39
CA ASP A 23 2.35 -4.46 14.45
C ASP A 23 2.38 -3.52 15.65
N THR A 24 3.06 -3.94 16.73
CA THR A 24 3.17 -3.16 17.98
C THR A 24 4.59 -2.67 18.29
N HIS A 25 5.59 -3.08 17.50
CA HIS A 25 7.00 -2.77 17.67
C HIS A 25 7.56 -2.01 16.46
N SER A 26 8.40 -1.00 16.70
CA SER A 26 9.09 -0.30 15.60
C SER A 26 10.44 -0.94 15.32
N ALA A 27 10.74 -1.31 14.06
CA ALA A 27 12.06 -1.79 13.67
C ALA A 27 13.20 -0.80 14.03
N ALA A 28 12.91 0.50 14.03
CA ALA A 28 13.87 1.53 14.42
C ALA A 28 14.34 1.41 15.89
N ASP A 29 13.53 0.79 16.75
CA ASP A 29 13.89 0.54 18.15
C ASP A 29 14.90 -0.61 18.34
N TYR A 30 15.14 -1.39 17.28
CA TYR A 30 15.99 -2.59 17.28
C TYR A 30 17.11 -2.54 16.23
N TRP A 31 17.47 -1.35 15.77
CA TRP A 31 18.44 -1.16 14.69
C TRP A 31 19.84 -1.73 14.99
N LYS A 32 20.20 -1.89 16.27
CA LYS A 32 21.53 -2.43 16.67
C LYS A 32 21.57 -3.96 16.65
N GLU A 33 20.41 -4.58 16.71
CA GLU A 33 20.20 -6.02 16.72
C GLU A 33 19.95 -6.58 15.30
N MET A 34 19.82 -5.68 14.31
CA MET A 34 19.60 -6.02 12.89
C MET A 34 20.91 -5.96 12.10
N GLU A 35 20.99 -6.78 11.06
CA GLU A 35 22.09 -6.77 10.09
C GLU A 35 21.63 -6.10 8.78
N GLU A 36 22.55 -5.44 8.08
CA GLU A 36 22.27 -4.86 6.77
C GLU A 36 22.16 -5.98 5.73
N GLU A 37 21.05 -6.01 5.00
CA GLU A 37 20.79 -6.99 3.94
C GLU A 37 20.34 -6.27 2.67
N GLU A 38 20.87 -6.70 1.52
CA GLU A 38 20.46 -6.18 0.21
C GLU A 38 19.18 -6.87 -0.25
N ILE A 39 18.08 -6.11 -0.30
CA ILE A 39 16.77 -6.58 -0.77
C ILE A 39 16.38 -5.79 -2.00
N GLU A 40 16.09 -6.49 -3.10
CA GLU A 40 15.54 -5.88 -4.31
C GLU A 40 14.01 -5.91 -4.29
N PHE A 41 13.40 -4.74 -4.45
CA PHE A 41 11.95 -4.60 -4.58
C PHE A 41 11.58 -4.30 -6.03
N ASP A 42 10.87 -5.22 -6.66
CA ASP A 42 10.34 -5.03 -8.00
C ASP A 42 8.98 -4.35 -7.97
N ILE A 43 8.98 -3.01 -8.02
CA ILE A 43 7.76 -2.20 -8.01
C ILE A 43 7.15 -2.17 -9.42
N GLN A 44 6.32 -3.17 -9.72
CA GLN A 44 5.67 -3.36 -11.02
C GLN A 44 4.62 -2.30 -11.38
N LYS A 45 4.02 -1.62 -10.39
CA LYS A 45 3.00 -0.59 -10.62
C LYS A 45 3.15 0.55 -9.62
N ARG A 46 3.07 1.79 -10.12
CA ARG A 46 2.95 3.00 -9.29
C ARG A 46 1.54 3.56 -9.44
N THR A 47 0.86 3.75 -8.32
CA THR A 47 -0.47 4.37 -8.27
C THR A 47 -0.35 5.72 -7.58
N PHE A 48 -0.87 6.75 -8.22
CA PHE A 48 -0.97 8.09 -7.63
C PHE A 48 -2.44 8.38 -7.32
N LEU A 49 -2.71 8.84 -6.10
CA LEU A 49 -4.05 9.24 -5.68
C LEU A 49 -4.21 10.73 -5.92
N VAL A 50 -5.30 11.10 -6.58
CA VAL A 50 -5.65 12.50 -6.85
C VAL A 50 -7.07 12.78 -6.34
N PRO A 51 -7.34 13.96 -5.77
CA PRO A 51 -8.70 14.36 -5.44
C PRO A 51 -9.50 14.59 -6.73
N LEU A 52 -10.76 14.14 -6.75
CA LEU A 52 -11.71 14.41 -7.84
C LEU A 52 -12.84 15.33 -7.35
N ASP A 53 -13.33 16.20 -8.26
CA ASP A 53 -14.58 16.92 -8.03
C ASP A 53 -15.72 15.93 -7.77
N ALA A 54 -16.50 16.19 -6.72
CA ALA A 54 -17.57 15.29 -6.28
C ALA A 54 -18.59 15.00 -7.38
N ARG A 55 -18.90 15.96 -8.25
CA ARG A 55 -19.84 15.78 -9.36
C ARG A 55 -19.29 14.79 -10.37
N ILE A 56 -18.00 14.88 -10.69
CA ILE A 56 -17.33 13.97 -11.62
C ILE A 56 -17.33 12.55 -11.06
N TYR A 57 -16.99 12.40 -9.77
CA TYR A 57 -17.04 11.09 -9.11
C TYR A 57 -18.44 10.46 -9.16
N LEU A 58 -19.49 11.23 -8.87
CA LEU A 58 -20.86 10.72 -8.88
C LEU A 58 -21.31 10.29 -10.29
N ILE A 59 -20.89 11.00 -11.33
CA ILE A 59 -21.16 10.61 -12.73
C ILE A 59 -20.40 9.33 -13.07
N ALA A 60 -19.11 9.27 -12.73
CA ALA A 60 -18.27 8.09 -12.97
C ALA A 60 -18.82 6.86 -12.25
N LYS A 61 -19.27 7.00 -11.00
CA LYS A 61 -19.88 5.92 -10.22
C LYS A 61 -21.09 5.30 -10.91
N LYS A 62 -22.06 6.13 -11.34
CA LYS A 62 -23.24 5.64 -12.06
C LYS A 62 -22.88 4.92 -13.36
N LYS A 63 -21.91 5.43 -14.10
CA LYS A 63 -21.45 4.82 -15.36
C LYS A 63 -20.74 3.49 -15.11
N ALA A 64 -19.87 3.43 -14.10
CA ALA A 64 -19.14 2.23 -13.72
C ALA A 64 -20.08 1.10 -13.26
N GLU A 65 -21.14 1.44 -12.52
CA GLU A 65 -22.20 0.49 -12.13
C GLU A 65 -22.91 -0.12 -13.34
N VAL A 66 -23.28 0.70 -14.33
CA VAL A 66 -23.92 0.23 -15.58
C VAL A 66 -22.98 -0.62 -16.44
N GLU A 67 -21.68 -0.30 -16.42
CA GLU A 67 -20.66 -0.98 -17.23
C GLU A 67 -20.00 -2.17 -16.50
N HIS A 68 -20.46 -2.50 -15.28
CA HIS A 68 -19.89 -3.55 -14.43
C HIS A 68 -18.37 -3.42 -14.21
N GLN A 69 -17.90 -2.19 -14.02
CA GLN A 69 -16.51 -1.85 -13.75
C GLN A 69 -16.37 -1.11 -12.43
N THR A 70 -15.16 -1.04 -11.89
CA THR A 70 -14.88 -0.15 -10.76
C THR A 70 -14.75 1.30 -11.24
N VAL A 71 -14.99 2.25 -10.34
CA VAL A 71 -14.80 3.68 -10.62
C VAL A 71 -13.34 3.98 -11.02
N GLU A 72 -12.38 3.30 -10.39
CA GLU A 72 -10.96 3.38 -10.75
C GLU A 72 -10.72 2.93 -12.20
N GLN A 73 -11.24 1.76 -12.60
CA GLN A 73 -11.05 1.23 -13.95
C GLN A 73 -11.62 2.18 -15.00
N LEU A 74 -12.83 2.69 -14.77
CA LEU A 74 -13.47 3.63 -15.69
C LEU A 74 -12.67 4.93 -15.82
N ILE A 75 -12.28 5.55 -14.70
CA ILE A 75 -11.53 6.81 -14.71
C ILE A 75 -10.16 6.62 -15.39
N ASN A 76 -9.42 5.57 -15.04
CA ASN A 76 -8.12 5.31 -15.65
C ASN A 76 -8.23 5.06 -17.15
N THR A 77 -9.26 4.33 -17.60
CA THR A 77 -9.51 4.10 -19.03
C THR A 77 -9.80 5.41 -19.77
N LEU A 78 -10.65 6.28 -19.19
CA LEU A 78 -10.96 7.59 -19.77
C LEU A 78 -9.71 8.47 -19.83
N LEU A 79 -8.95 8.58 -18.74
CA LEU A 79 -7.71 9.38 -18.70
C LEU A 79 -6.66 8.85 -19.68
N THR A 80 -6.52 7.53 -19.80
CA THR A 80 -5.61 6.91 -20.76
C THR A 80 -5.99 7.28 -22.19
N ARG A 81 -7.28 7.21 -22.52
CA ARG A 81 -7.77 7.56 -23.86
C ARG A 81 -7.51 9.02 -24.23
N GLU A 82 -7.62 9.95 -23.26
CA GLU A 82 -7.44 11.38 -23.51
C GLU A 82 -5.97 11.83 -23.42
N LEU A 83 -5.18 11.23 -22.52
CA LEU A 83 -3.81 11.70 -22.20
C LEU A 83 -2.71 10.85 -22.84
N ALA A 84 -2.97 9.57 -23.16
CA ALA A 84 -1.95 8.65 -23.66
C ALA A 84 -1.96 8.48 -25.19
N LYS A 85 -2.76 9.27 -25.94
CA LYS A 85 -2.61 9.37 -27.39
C LYS A 85 -1.35 10.18 -27.72
N THR A 86 -0.24 9.49 -27.88
CA THR A 86 1.02 10.05 -28.41
C THR A 86 1.36 9.33 -29.70
#